data_AF-A0A2X2X6E3-F1
#
_entry.id   AF-A0A2X2X6E3-F1
#
_cell.length_a   1.000
_cell.length_b   1.000
_cell.length_c   1.000
_cell.angle_alpha   90.00
_cell.angle_beta   90.00
_cell.angle_gamma   90.00
#
_symmetry.space_group_name_H-M   'P 1'
#
loop_
_entity.id
_entity.type
_entity.pdbx_description
1 polymer ?
#
loop_
_entity_poly.entity_id
_entity_poly.type
_entity_poly.pdbx_seq_one_letter_code
_entity_poly.pdbx_strand_id
1 'polypeptide(L)'
;MLNAWHLPVAPFVKQNKEQLTITLWLSGENPPQRVTLRAENDNEEISLAMHRLRSQPQPGVTAWRAAIDLASGQPRRRYSFKLLWHDRQLWFTPQGFSRFPPARLEQFAVDVPDNGPQWVADQIFYQIFPDRFARSQPREAEQDNVYYHHAAGQDIVLHDWDDPVTAQAGDRRSTAAIWTGSARNCRT
;
A
#
# COMPACT_ATOMS: atom_id res chain seq x y z
N MET A 1 0.41 27.26 -10.03
CA MET A 1 1.15 25.98 -10.19
C MET A 1 0.11 24.86 -10.30
N LEU A 2 0.34 23.85 -11.15
CA LEU A 2 -0.60 22.73 -11.34
C LEU A 2 -0.33 21.67 -10.27
N ASN A 3 -1.38 21.23 -9.60
CA ASN A 3 -1.37 20.13 -8.64
C ASN A 3 -2.15 18.93 -9.19
N ALA A 4 -1.68 17.73 -8.89
CA ALA A 4 -2.35 16.49 -9.24
C ALA A 4 -2.42 15.54 -8.05
N TRP A 5 -3.53 14.83 -7.93
CA TRP A 5 -3.71 13.77 -6.94
C TRP A 5 -4.27 12.53 -7.60
N HIS A 6 -3.57 11.42 -7.36
CA HIS A 6 -4.00 10.08 -7.70
C HIS A 6 -3.20 9.10 -6.84
N LEU A 7 -3.88 8.07 -6.33
CA LEU A 7 -3.28 6.89 -5.72
C LEU A 7 -3.98 5.67 -6.31
N PRO A 8 -3.31 4.50 -6.40
CA PRO A 8 -3.88 3.29 -6.98
C PRO A 8 -4.90 2.60 -6.03
N VAL A 9 -5.71 3.39 -5.31
CA VAL A 9 -6.68 2.95 -4.30
C VAL A 9 -7.94 3.83 -4.36
N ALA A 10 -8.98 3.46 -3.61
CA ALA A 10 -10.16 4.31 -3.45
C ALA A 10 -9.78 5.69 -2.86
N PRO A 11 -10.46 6.79 -3.25
CA PRO A 11 -11.60 6.84 -4.18
C PRO A 11 -11.19 6.94 -5.66
N PHE A 12 -9.88 7.00 -5.97
CA PHE A 12 -9.36 7.25 -7.31
C PHE A 12 -9.50 6.04 -8.24
N VAL A 13 -9.32 4.85 -7.68
CA VAL A 13 -9.50 3.57 -8.38
C VAL A 13 -10.75 2.90 -7.84
N LYS A 14 -11.65 2.50 -8.74
CA LYS A 14 -12.85 1.71 -8.40
C LYS A 14 -13.00 0.58 -9.41
N GLN A 15 -13.02 -0.65 -8.90
CA GLN A 15 -13.36 -1.81 -9.71
C GLN A 15 -14.87 -1.98 -9.76
N ASN A 16 -15.40 -2.03 -10.97
CA ASN A 16 -16.71 -2.59 -11.29
C ASN A 16 -16.47 -3.94 -12.01
N LYS A 17 -17.51 -4.78 -12.15
CA LYS A 17 -17.43 -6.16 -12.68
C LYS A 17 -16.34 -6.36 -13.75
N GLU A 18 -16.44 -5.63 -14.86
CA GLU A 18 -15.56 -5.79 -16.02
C GLU A 18 -14.65 -4.57 -16.26
N GLN A 19 -14.67 -3.56 -15.39
CA GLN A 19 -13.95 -2.31 -15.64
C GLN A 19 -13.29 -1.76 -14.39
N LEU A 20 -12.05 -1.30 -14.56
CA LEU A 20 -11.31 -0.54 -13.57
C LEU A 20 -11.40 0.95 -13.89
N THR A 21 -12.22 1.66 -13.12
CA THR A 21 -12.36 3.12 -13.24
C THR A 21 -11.18 3.81 -12.57
N ILE A 22 -10.45 4.61 -13.34
CA ILE A 22 -9.29 5.40 -12.89
C ILE A 22 -9.66 6.88 -12.95
N THR A 23 -9.47 7.58 -11.84
CA THR A 23 -9.77 9.01 -11.70
C THR A 23 -8.51 9.78 -11.30
N LEU A 24 -8.21 10.87 -12.00
CA LEU A 24 -7.16 11.84 -11.67
C LEU A 24 -7.80 13.14 -11.21
N TRP A 25 -7.32 13.72 -10.11
CA TRP A 25 -7.73 15.05 -9.68
C TRP A 25 -6.67 16.07 -10.02
N LEU A 26 -7.09 17.22 -10.56
CA LEU A 26 -6.22 18.33 -10.94
C LEU A 26 -6.75 19.65 -10.37
N SER A 27 -5.85 20.50 -9.89
CA SER A 27 -6.17 21.87 -9.45
C SER A 27 -5.04 22.83 -9.81
N GLY A 28 -5.37 24.10 -10.01
CA GLY A 28 -4.43 25.16 -10.29
C GLY A 28 -4.63 25.84 -11.65
N GLU A 29 -3.78 26.82 -11.90
CA GLU A 29 -3.81 27.66 -13.09
C GLU A 29 -3.40 26.92 -14.37
N ASN A 30 -4.02 27.30 -15.50
CA ASN A 30 -3.75 26.74 -16.83
C ASN A 30 -3.89 25.20 -16.88
N PRO A 31 -5.12 24.66 -16.70
CA PRO A 31 -5.37 23.21 -16.75
C PRO A 31 -5.07 22.64 -18.15
N PRO A 32 -4.74 21.34 -18.25
CA PRO A 32 -4.52 20.71 -19.55
C PRO A 32 -5.80 20.73 -20.39
N GLN A 33 -5.64 20.82 -21.71
CA GLN A 33 -6.74 20.71 -22.66
C GLN A 33 -7.26 19.27 -22.74
N ARG A 34 -6.34 18.30 -22.64
CA ARG A 34 -6.65 16.87 -22.69
C ARG A 34 -5.82 16.11 -21.68
N VAL A 35 -6.43 15.10 -21.08
CA VAL A 35 -5.73 14.09 -20.28
C VAL A 35 -5.96 12.73 -20.94
N THR A 36 -4.89 11.97 -21.08
CA THR A 36 -4.92 10.59 -21.57
C THR A 36 -4.30 9.68 -20.53
N LEU A 37 -4.90 8.52 -20.34
CA LEU A 37 -4.38 7.44 -19.51
C LEU A 37 -3.59 6.50 -20.42
N ARG A 38 -2.28 6.47 -20.25
CA ARG A 38 -1.41 5.46 -20.88
C ARG A 38 -1.49 4.21 -20.03
N ALA A 39 -1.98 3.10 -20.58
CA ALA A 39 -2.05 1.81 -19.91
C ALA A 39 -1.39 0.72 -20.77
N GLU A 40 -1.28 -0.49 -20.24
CA GLU A 40 -0.76 -1.66 -20.96
C GLU A 40 -1.84 -2.73 -21.10
N ASN A 41 -1.98 -3.29 -22.30
CA ASN A 41 -2.74 -4.52 -22.56
C ASN A 41 -1.83 -5.53 -23.26
N ASP A 42 -1.62 -6.71 -22.67
CA ASP A 42 -0.73 -7.75 -23.20
C ASP A 42 0.69 -7.28 -23.62
N ASN A 43 1.28 -6.40 -22.81
CA ASN A 43 2.56 -5.70 -23.05
C ASN A 43 2.55 -4.64 -24.17
N GLU A 44 1.41 -4.39 -24.79
CA GLU A 44 1.24 -3.29 -25.73
C GLU A 44 0.72 -2.04 -25.02
N GLU A 45 1.27 -0.89 -25.40
CA GLU A 45 0.81 0.39 -24.89
C GLU A 45 -0.52 0.78 -25.53
N ILE A 46 -1.50 1.08 -24.69
CA ILE A 46 -2.79 1.66 -25.09
C ILE A 46 -2.94 3.06 -24.50
N SER A 47 -3.56 3.96 -25.26
CA SER A 47 -3.85 5.34 -24.84
C SER A 47 -5.35 5.56 -24.76
N LEU A 48 -5.87 5.69 -23.54
CA LEU A 48 -7.28 5.89 -23.26
C LEU A 48 -7.55 7.38 -23.02
N ALA A 49 -8.52 7.95 -23.75
CA ALA A 49 -8.94 9.34 -23.49
C ALA A 49 -9.62 9.44 -22.12
N MET A 50 -9.24 10.43 -21.31
CA MET A 50 -9.94 10.72 -20.07
C MET A 50 -10.97 11.81 -20.27
N HIS A 51 -12.12 11.65 -19.62
CA HIS A 51 -13.21 12.61 -19.65
C HIS A 51 -13.24 13.42 -18.37
N ARG A 52 -13.31 14.75 -18.50
CA ARG A 52 -13.50 15.65 -17.36
C ARG A 52 -14.91 15.47 -16.80
N LEU A 53 -15.01 15.22 -15.49
CA LEU A 53 -16.27 15.11 -14.78
C LEU A 53 -16.89 16.49 -14.56
N ARG A 54 -18.22 16.54 -14.59
CA ARG A 54 -18.99 17.78 -14.33
C ARG A 54 -18.95 18.16 -12.85
N SER A 55 -19.04 17.17 -11.96
CA SER A 55 -18.94 17.39 -10.53
C SER A 55 -17.49 17.58 -10.11
N GLN A 56 -17.27 18.59 -9.27
CA GLN A 56 -15.98 18.79 -8.61
C GLN A 56 -15.98 17.97 -7.31
N PRO A 57 -14.94 17.14 -7.05
CA PRO A 57 -14.82 16.43 -5.79
C PRO A 57 -14.58 17.37 -4.60
N GLN A 58 -13.93 18.51 -4.86
CA GLN A 58 -13.69 19.61 -3.92
C GLN A 58 -13.72 20.93 -4.71
N PRO A 59 -14.08 22.07 -4.09
CA PRO A 59 -14.05 23.36 -4.75
C PRO A 59 -12.67 23.65 -5.39
N GLY A 60 -12.65 23.99 -6.68
CA GLY A 60 -11.42 24.27 -7.41
C GLY A 60 -10.64 23.03 -7.85
N VAL A 61 -11.19 21.83 -7.66
CA VAL A 61 -10.60 20.56 -8.12
C VAL A 61 -11.41 20.00 -9.27
N THR A 62 -10.73 19.63 -10.35
CA THR A 62 -11.32 18.98 -11.51
C THR A 62 -10.96 17.51 -11.51
N ALA A 63 -11.93 16.64 -11.75
CA ALA A 63 -11.71 15.21 -11.87
C ALA A 63 -11.72 14.78 -13.33
N TRP A 64 -10.78 13.94 -13.73
CA TRP A 64 -10.69 13.32 -15.06
C TRP A 64 -10.78 11.81 -14.89
N ARG A 65 -11.55 11.14 -15.73
CA ARG A 65 -11.83 9.70 -15.58
C ARG A 65 -11.66 8.93 -16.89
N ALA A 66 -11.08 7.75 -16.79
CA ALA A 66 -11.10 6.72 -17.84
C ALA A 66 -11.37 5.35 -17.20
N ALA A 67 -11.68 4.36 -18.03
CA ALA A 67 -11.88 2.97 -17.61
C ALA A 67 -10.91 2.06 -18.37
N ILE A 68 -10.23 1.17 -17.64
CA ILE A 68 -9.46 0.07 -18.21
C ILE A 68 -10.39 -1.16 -18.22
N ASP A 69 -10.47 -1.83 -19.36
CA ASP A 69 -11.19 -3.10 -19.49
C ASP A 69 -10.45 -4.21 -18.71
N LEU A 70 -11.21 -5.00 -17.95
CA LEU A 70 -10.69 -6.13 -17.18
C LEU A 70 -10.91 -7.48 -17.88
N ALA A 71 -11.68 -7.53 -18.97
CA ALA A 71 -11.96 -8.77 -19.70
C ALA A 71 -10.73 -9.36 -20.41
N SER A 72 -9.74 -8.53 -20.73
CA SER A 72 -8.50 -8.92 -21.41
C SER A 72 -7.27 -8.34 -20.73
N GLY A 73 -6.08 -8.89 -21.02
CA GLY A 73 -4.81 -8.39 -20.50
C GLY A 73 -4.33 -9.02 -19.19
N GLN A 74 -3.19 -8.52 -18.72
CA GLN A 74 -2.48 -9.08 -17.56
C GLN A 74 -3.16 -8.70 -16.22
N PRO A 75 -3.12 -9.56 -15.20
CA PRO A 75 -3.70 -9.26 -13.87
C PRO A 75 -3.17 -7.95 -13.27
N ARG A 76 -1.88 -7.66 -13.45
CA ARG A 76 -1.27 -6.39 -13.04
C ARG A 76 -1.53 -5.31 -14.10
N ARG A 77 -2.39 -4.36 -13.79
CA ARG A 77 -2.73 -3.21 -14.63
C ARG A 77 -1.78 -2.07 -14.37
N ARG A 78 -0.91 -1.77 -15.33
CA ARG A 78 0.01 -0.63 -15.25
C ARG A 78 -0.51 0.56 -16.03
N TYR A 79 -0.35 1.77 -15.46
CA TYR A 79 -0.77 2.99 -16.13
C TYR A 79 -0.05 4.26 -15.63
N SER A 80 -0.12 5.30 -16.44
CA SER A 80 0.33 6.66 -16.12
C SER A 80 -0.55 7.69 -16.80
N PHE A 81 -0.52 8.94 -16.32
CA PHE A 81 -1.30 10.01 -16.90
C PHE A 81 -0.41 10.88 -17.79
N LYS A 82 -0.90 11.17 -18.99
CA LYS A 82 -0.30 12.13 -19.90
C LYS A 82 -1.24 13.33 -20.04
N LEU A 83 -0.78 14.48 -19.58
CA LEU A 83 -1.47 15.76 -19.60
C LEU A 83 -0.96 16.55 -20.81
N LEU A 84 -1.88 17.11 -21.59
CA LEU A 84 -1.59 17.75 -22.87
C LEU A 84 -2.13 19.18 -22.90
N TRP A 85 -1.26 20.11 -23.27
CA TRP A 85 -1.56 21.48 -23.65
C TRP A 85 -1.27 21.66 -25.15
N HIS A 86 -1.48 22.86 -25.68
CA HIS A 86 -1.18 23.16 -27.08
C HIS A 86 0.32 23.11 -27.40
N ASP A 87 1.19 23.46 -26.45
CA ASP A 87 2.64 23.63 -26.63
C ASP A 87 3.49 22.67 -25.80
N ARG A 88 2.88 21.94 -24.84
CA ARG A 88 3.62 21.08 -23.91
C ARG A 88 2.82 19.86 -23.48
N GLN A 89 3.55 18.89 -22.95
CA GLN A 89 3.01 17.73 -22.27
C GLN A 89 3.69 17.53 -20.93
N LEU A 90 2.97 16.92 -19.99
CA LEU A 90 3.52 16.42 -18.73
C LEU A 90 3.00 15.01 -18.46
N TRP A 91 3.82 14.22 -17.78
CA TRP A 91 3.48 12.92 -17.27
C TRP A 91 3.27 13.02 -15.77
N PHE A 92 2.29 12.30 -15.25
CA PHE A 92 2.06 12.17 -13.82
C PHE A 92 2.08 10.70 -13.40
N THR A 93 2.87 10.43 -12.37
CA THR A 93 3.25 9.11 -11.86
C THR A 93 3.34 9.13 -10.33
N PRO A 94 3.58 8.01 -9.63
CA PRO A 94 3.90 8.02 -8.20
C PRO A 94 5.09 8.92 -7.84
N GLN A 95 6.03 9.14 -8.76
CA GLN A 95 7.18 10.04 -8.58
C GLN A 95 6.84 11.53 -8.80
N GLY A 96 5.57 11.83 -9.10
CA GLY A 96 5.10 13.17 -9.41
C GLY A 96 5.15 13.49 -10.90
N PHE A 97 5.33 14.78 -11.21
CA PHE A 97 5.32 15.29 -12.57
C PHE A 97 6.68 15.11 -13.27
N SER A 98 6.65 14.67 -14.52
CA SER A 98 7.82 14.57 -15.40
C SER A 98 7.52 15.15 -16.78
N ARG A 99 8.55 15.69 -17.45
CA ARG A 99 8.46 16.09 -18.86
C ARG A 99 8.67 14.91 -19.81
N PHE A 100 9.29 13.84 -19.31
CA PHE A 100 9.66 12.66 -20.08
C PHE A 100 8.69 11.51 -19.81
N PRO A 101 8.44 10.65 -20.81
CA PRO A 101 7.65 9.44 -20.61
C PRO A 101 8.26 8.58 -19.49
N PRO A 102 7.45 8.10 -18.54
CA PRO A 102 7.96 7.32 -17.42
C PRO A 102 8.38 5.92 -17.87
N ALA A 103 9.39 5.38 -17.18
CA ALA A 103 9.77 3.98 -17.30
C ALA A 103 8.65 3.09 -16.75
N ARG A 104 8.64 1.81 -17.15
CA ARG A 104 7.58 0.85 -16.78
C ARG A 104 7.40 0.69 -15.26
N LEU A 105 8.50 0.72 -14.52
CA LEU A 105 8.49 0.58 -13.05
C LEU A 105 8.04 1.85 -12.32
N GLU A 106 8.06 2.99 -13.00
CA GLU A 106 7.61 4.27 -12.47
C GLU A 106 6.11 4.49 -12.70
N GLN A 107 5.41 3.53 -13.32
CA GLN A 107 3.97 3.61 -13.53
C GLN A 107 3.20 3.19 -12.28
N PHE A 108 1.97 3.68 -12.14
CA PHE A 108 1.03 3.12 -11.18
C PHE A 108 0.74 1.66 -11.55
N ALA A 109 0.44 0.84 -10.54
CA ALA A 109 0.05 -0.54 -10.74
C ALA A 109 -1.12 -0.89 -9.81
N VAL A 110 -2.07 -1.65 -10.34
CA VAL A 110 -3.17 -2.25 -9.58
C VAL A 110 -3.24 -3.72 -9.97
N ASP A 111 -3.26 -4.62 -8.99
CA ASP A 111 -3.44 -6.04 -9.22
C ASP A 111 -4.94 -6.38 -9.18
N VAL A 112 -5.44 -7.04 -10.23
CA VAL A 112 -6.84 -7.47 -10.34
C VAL A 112 -6.89 -8.92 -10.83
N PRO A 113 -7.47 -9.87 -10.06
CA PRO A 113 -8.08 -9.67 -8.75
C PRO A 113 -7.05 -9.34 -7.67
N ASP A 114 -7.44 -8.47 -6.72
CA ASP A 114 -6.67 -8.26 -5.50
C ASP A 114 -6.90 -9.47 -4.56
N ASN A 115 -5.88 -10.32 -4.47
CA ASN A 115 -5.91 -11.51 -3.61
C ASN A 115 -5.53 -11.19 -2.15
N GLY A 116 -5.29 -9.93 -1.82
CA GLY A 116 -5.03 -9.49 -0.46
C GLY A 116 -6.24 -9.74 0.46
N PRO A 117 -6.03 -10.12 1.73
CA PRO A 117 -7.12 -10.20 2.69
C PRO A 117 -7.69 -8.79 2.93
N GLN A 118 -8.91 -8.55 2.44
CA GLN A 118 -9.53 -7.22 2.46
C GLN A 118 -9.63 -6.61 3.86
N TRP A 119 -9.75 -7.44 4.90
CA TRP A 119 -9.82 -6.99 6.29
C TRP A 119 -8.56 -6.26 6.75
N VAL A 120 -7.39 -6.52 6.15
CA VAL A 120 -6.09 -5.96 6.53
C VAL A 120 -6.06 -4.44 6.39
N ALA A 121 -6.71 -3.89 5.37
CA ALA A 121 -6.67 -2.44 5.08
C ALA A 121 -7.27 -1.59 6.22
N ASP A 122 -8.20 -2.17 6.99
CA ASP A 122 -8.91 -1.50 8.08
C ASP A 122 -8.35 -1.86 9.47
N GLN A 123 -7.29 -2.67 9.56
CA GLN A 123 -6.70 -3.05 10.86
C GLN A 123 -5.53 -2.15 11.27
N ILE A 124 -5.41 -1.98 12.58
CA ILE A 124 -4.21 -1.47 13.23
C ILE A 124 -3.44 -2.67 13.80
N PHE A 125 -2.20 -2.85 13.34
CA PHE A 125 -1.35 -3.94 13.81
C PHE A 125 -0.46 -3.47 14.97
N TYR A 126 -0.40 -4.29 16.02
CA TYR A 126 0.61 -4.17 17.08
C TYR A 126 1.62 -5.30 16.91
N GLN A 127 2.88 -4.94 16.66
CA GLN A 127 3.96 -5.91 16.65
C GLN A 127 4.36 -6.22 18.10
N ILE A 128 4.21 -7.48 18.49
CA ILE A 128 4.49 -7.97 19.83
C ILE A 128 5.70 -8.90 19.78
N PHE A 129 6.69 -8.62 20.62
CA PHE A 129 7.74 -9.58 20.95
C PHE A 129 7.30 -10.32 22.22
N PRO A 130 6.88 -11.61 22.13
CA PRO A 130 6.21 -12.28 23.24
C PRO A 130 7.02 -12.29 24.55
N ASP A 131 8.34 -12.43 24.44
CA ASP A 131 9.27 -12.45 25.59
C ASP A 131 9.29 -11.14 26.40
N ARG A 132 9.00 -10.00 25.75
CA ARG A 132 9.14 -8.65 26.34
C ARG A 132 7.85 -7.83 26.29
N PHE A 133 6.71 -8.45 26.07
CA PHE A 133 5.43 -7.75 25.98
C PHE A 133 4.70 -7.69 27.33
N ALA A 134 4.41 -8.85 27.91
CA ALA A 134 3.89 -8.98 29.27
C ALA A 134 4.11 -10.40 29.78
N ARG A 135 4.60 -10.55 31.01
CA ARG A 135 4.56 -11.85 31.70
C ARG A 135 3.11 -12.14 32.14
N SER A 136 2.64 -13.36 31.90
CA SER A 136 1.38 -13.85 32.46
C SER A 136 1.48 -14.01 33.99
N GLN A 137 0.42 -14.45 34.67
CA GLN A 137 0.46 -14.76 36.11
C GLN A 137 1.71 -15.58 36.49
N PRO A 138 2.24 -15.42 37.72
CA PRO A 138 3.42 -16.14 38.17
C PRO A 138 3.24 -17.63 37.91
N ARG A 139 4.17 -18.22 37.18
CA ARG A 139 4.16 -19.66 36.90
C ARG A 139 4.75 -20.40 38.09
N GLU A 140 4.36 -21.67 38.25
CA GLU A 140 4.97 -22.58 39.22
C GLU A 140 6.50 -22.66 38.97
N ALA A 141 7.30 -22.81 40.02
CA ALA A 141 8.76 -22.77 39.96
C ALA A 141 9.38 -23.78 38.97
N GLU A 142 8.65 -24.84 38.62
CA GLU A 142 9.07 -25.85 37.64
C GLU A 142 8.95 -25.40 36.16
N GLN A 143 8.32 -24.25 35.87
CA GLN A 143 8.13 -23.76 34.50
C GLN A 143 9.17 -22.71 34.07
N ASP A 144 9.88 -22.10 35.01
CA ASP A 144 11.00 -21.18 34.77
C ASP A 144 12.35 -21.91 34.87
N ASN A 145 12.36 -23.18 34.48
CA ASN A 145 13.57 -24.00 34.54
C ASN A 145 14.60 -23.51 33.53
N VAL A 146 15.69 -22.96 34.05
CA VAL A 146 16.93 -22.78 33.32
C VAL A 146 17.36 -24.15 32.80
N TYR A 147 17.35 -24.33 31.49
CA TYR A 147 17.81 -25.53 30.81
C TYR A 147 19.01 -25.21 29.91
N TYR A 148 19.83 -26.23 29.67
CA TYR A 148 20.99 -26.09 28.79
C TYR A 148 20.55 -26.03 27.33
N HIS A 149 20.80 -24.90 26.67
CA HIS A 149 20.48 -24.74 25.26
C HIS A 149 21.61 -25.34 24.39
N HIS A 150 21.52 -26.63 24.10
CA HIS A 150 22.54 -27.40 23.37
C HIS A 150 23.01 -26.75 22.04
N ALA A 151 22.12 -26.09 21.29
CA ALA A 151 22.47 -25.42 20.02
C ALA A 151 23.14 -24.03 20.20
N ALA A 152 23.21 -23.52 21.43
CA ALA A 152 23.97 -22.31 21.77
C ALA A 152 25.17 -22.63 22.66
N GLY A 153 25.31 -23.86 23.16
CA GLY A 153 26.41 -24.28 24.01
C GLY A 153 26.44 -23.57 25.38
N GLN A 154 25.30 -23.08 25.84
CA GLN A 154 25.19 -22.30 27.07
C GLN A 154 23.83 -22.53 27.74
N ASP A 155 23.79 -22.35 29.06
CA ASP A 155 22.54 -22.30 29.80
C ASP A 155 21.74 -21.04 29.42
N ILE A 156 20.41 -21.16 29.41
CA ILE A 156 19.55 -19.98 29.25
C ILE A 156 19.66 -19.09 30.48
N VAL A 157 19.66 -17.77 30.30
CA VAL A 157 19.69 -16.81 31.40
C VAL A 157 18.32 -16.20 31.55
N LEU A 158 17.70 -16.38 32.71
CA LEU A 158 16.49 -15.66 33.08
C LEU A 158 16.91 -14.27 33.58
N HIS A 159 16.32 -13.24 32.98
CA HIS A 159 16.50 -11.86 33.38
C HIS A 159 15.27 -11.36 34.14
N ASP A 160 15.46 -10.40 35.05
CA ASP A 160 14.34 -9.68 35.63
C ASP A 160 13.66 -8.79 34.57
N TRP A 161 12.42 -8.39 34.82
CA TRP A 161 11.60 -7.70 33.81
C TRP A 161 12.24 -6.39 33.32
N ASP A 162 12.84 -5.63 34.25
CA ASP A 162 13.47 -4.34 33.98
C ASP A 162 14.95 -4.45 33.57
N ASP A 163 15.50 -5.68 33.52
CA ASP A 163 16.89 -5.87 33.13
C ASP A 163 17.10 -5.56 31.64
N PRO A 164 18.21 -4.87 31.32
CA PRO A 164 18.54 -4.55 29.94
C PRO A 164 18.78 -5.83 29.12
N VAL A 165 18.33 -5.82 27.86
CA VAL A 165 18.65 -6.88 26.90
C VAL A 165 20.14 -6.81 26.57
N THR A 166 20.87 -7.88 26.84
CA THR A 166 22.29 -7.98 26.43
C THR A 166 22.41 -8.27 24.94
N ALA A 167 23.35 -7.61 24.26
CA ALA A 167 23.57 -7.74 22.81
C ALA A 167 23.87 -9.18 22.35
N GLN A 168 24.38 -10.05 23.23
CA GLN A 168 24.64 -11.47 22.97
C GLN A 168 23.40 -12.28 22.54
N ALA A 169 22.20 -11.83 22.88
CA ALA A 169 20.94 -12.51 22.50
C ALA A 169 20.34 -12.03 21.17
N GLY A 170 20.83 -10.89 20.62
CA GLY A 170 20.21 -10.21 19.47
C GLY A 170 20.62 -10.74 18.08
N ASP A 171 21.62 -11.63 18.01
CA ASP A 171 22.23 -12.05 16.74
C ASP A 171 21.51 -13.21 16.02
N ARG A 172 20.40 -13.69 16.58
CA ARG A 172 19.58 -14.74 15.96
C ARG A 172 18.18 -14.22 15.69
N ARG A 173 17.81 -14.24 14.40
CA ARG A 173 16.51 -13.80 13.84
C ARG A 173 15.35 -14.22 14.74
N SER A 174 14.82 -13.28 15.51
CA SER A 174 13.60 -13.46 16.28
C SER A 174 12.44 -13.50 15.29
N THR A 175 11.75 -14.64 15.21
CA THR A 175 10.52 -14.77 14.41
C THR A 175 9.43 -13.92 15.05
N ALA A 176 9.08 -12.80 14.42
CA ALA A 176 7.91 -12.03 14.81
C ALA A 176 6.65 -12.86 14.52
N ALA A 177 5.84 -13.13 15.54
CA ALA A 177 4.50 -13.67 15.37
C ALA A 177 3.51 -12.51 15.29
N ILE A 178 2.77 -12.40 14.19
CA ILE A 178 1.67 -11.45 14.06
C ILE A 178 0.45 -12.11 14.74
N TRP A 179 0.04 -11.58 15.89
CA TRP A 179 -1.19 -11.98 16.57
C TRP A 179 -2.34 -11.08 16.09
N THR A 180 -3.41 -11.68 15.55
CA THR A 180 -4.66 -10.99 15.24
C THR A 180 -5.64 -11.17 16.41
N GLY A 181 -5.81 -10.13 17.22
CA GLY A 181 -6.84 -10.08 18.26
C GLY A 181 -8.16 -9.54 17.69
N SER A 182 -9.21 -10.36 17.64
CA SER A 182 -10.58 -9.86 17.43
C SER A 182 -11.08 -9.26 18.75
N ALA A 183 -11.23 -7.94 18.79
CA ALA A 183 -11.84 -7.25 19.92
C ALA A 183 -13.33 -7.62 20.01
N ARG A 184 -13.66 -8.69 20.74
CA ARG A 184 -15.03 -8.94 21.17
C ARG A 184 -15.33 -8.04 22.36
N ASN A 185 -16.22 -7.08 22.14
CA ASN A 185 -16.89 -6.20 23.09
C ASN A 185 -16.78 -6.67 24.56
N CYS A 186 -15.88 -6.04 25.32
CA CYS A 186 -16.05 -5.93 26.77
C CYS A 186 -17.09 -4.83 27.02
N ARG A 187 -18.33 -5.21 27.32
CA ARG A 187 -19.26 -4.30 28.01
C ARG A 187 -18.94 -4.36 29.51
N THR A 188 -18.75 -3.18 30.08
CA THR A 188 -18.70 -2.89 31.52
C THR A 188 -19.97 -3.35 32.23
#